data_AF-A0A1A8HD65-F1
#
_entry.id   AF-A0A1A8HD65-F1
#
_cell.length_a   1.000
_cell.length_b   1.000
_cell.length_c   1.000
_cell.angle_alpha   90.00
_cell.angle_beta   90.00
_cell.angle_gamma   90.00
#
_symmetry.space_group_name_H-M   'P 1'
#
loop_
_entity.id
_entity.type
_entity.pdbx_description
1 polymer ?
#
loop_
_entity_poly.entity_id
_entity_poly.type
_entity_poly.pdbx_seq_one_letter_code
_entity_poly.pdbx_strand_id
1 'polypeptide(L)'
;CGRKVLTLLSSVFAVCGLGLLGIAVSTDYWLYLEEGVILPLNQSTEMRMSLHSGLWRVCFLAGEEKGRCFTIEYVMPTNVQITSESTVSVLKMIRSSTPFPLVSLFFMFIGFVLSNIGHIRPHRTILAFVSGIFFILSGL
;
A
#
# COMPACT_ATOMS: atom_id res chain seq x y z
N CYS A 1 0.52 34.28 -19.69
CA CYS A 1 0.41 34.42 -18.22
C CYS A 1 0.11 33.08 -17.51
N GLY A 2 0.73 31.94 -17.90
CA GLY A 2 0.28 30.62 -17.39
C GLY A 2 1.37 29.67 -16.90
N ARG A 3 2.64 29.87 -17.28
CA ARG A 3 3.70 28.88 -17.03
C ARG A 3 4.00 28.70 -15.53
N LYS A 4 3.96 29.78 -14.75
CA LYS A 4 4.16 29.75 -13.27
C LYS A 4 3.01 29.08 -12.52
N VAL A 5 1.77 29.32 -12.97
CA VAL A 5 0.56 28.70 -12.38
C VAL A 5 0.58 27.20 -12.63
N LEU A 6 0.92 26.77 -13.84
CA LEU A 6 0.98 25.36 -14.20
C LEU A 6 2.05 24.60 -13.39
N THR A 7 3.22 25.19 -13.18
CA THR A 7 4.27 24.59 -12.35
C THR A 7 3.90 24.50 -10.87
N LEU A 8 3.24 25.54 -10.32
CA LEU A 8 2.76 25.51 -8.93
C LEU A 8 1.70 24.43 -8.76
N LEU A 9 0.73 24.38 -9.66
CA LEU A 9 -0.34 23.37 -9.63
C LEU A 9 0.23 21.95 -9.71
N SER A 10 1.19 21.71 -10.61
CA SER A 10 1.87 20.41 -10.74
C SER A 10 2.63 20.04 -9.46
N SER A 11 3.28 21.00 -8.80
CA SER A 11 3.99 20.74 -7.54
C SER A 11 3.03 20.36 -6.40
N VAL A 12 1.87 21.02 -6.30
CA VAL A 12 0.86 20.72 -5.28
C VAL A 12 0.30 19.31 -5.50
N PHE A 13 -0.08 18.97 -6.73
CA PHE A 13 -0.56 17.62 -7.05
C PHE A 13 0.50 16.54 -6.81
N ALA A 14 1.78 16.84 -7.07
CA ALA A 14 2.86 15.90 -6.79
C ALA A 14 3.06 15.67 -5.28
N VAL A 15 2.98 16.73 -4.45
CA VAL A 15 3.02 16.60 -2.99
C VAL A 15 1.83 15.80 -2.48
N CYS A 16 0.62 16.09 -2.98
CA CYS A 16 -0.58 15.34 -2.62
C CYS A 16 -0.48 13.87 -3.02
N GLY A 17 -0.01 13.57 -4.24
CA GLY A 17 0.22 12.20 -4.69
C GLY A 17 1.21 11.45 -3.79
N LEU A 18 2.35 12.07 -3.48
CA LEU A 18 3.36 11.53 -2.56
C LEU A 18 2.81 11.27 -1.16
N GLY A 19 2.03 12.20 -0.63
CA GLY A 19 1.37 12.05 0.66
C GLY A 19 0.36 10.89 0.66
N LEU A 20 -0.51 10.82 -0.34
CA LEU A 20 -1.56 9.80 -0.43
C LEU A 20 -0.99 8.39 -0.62
N LEU A 21 0.01 8.22 -1.50
CA LEU A 21 0.68 6.92 -1.66
C LEU A 21 1.52 6.55 -0.44
N GLY A 22 2.16 7.52 0.22
CA GLY A 22 2.87 7.29 1.48
C GLY A 22 1.92 6.81 2.59
N ILE A 23 0.75 7.44 2.71
CA ILE A 23 -0.31 6.99 3.63
C ILE A 23 -0.78 5.60 3.23
N ALA A 24 -1.08 5.35 1.96
CA ALA A 24 -1.55 4.04 1.50
C ALA A 24 -0.55 2.91 1.78
N VAL A 25 0.76 3.15 1.65
CA VAL A 25 1.80 2.15 1.97
C VAL A 25 1.96 1.96 3.48
N SER A 26 1.65 2.99 4.28
CA SER A 26 1.82 2.97 5.74
C SER A 26 0.59 2.48 6.49
N THR A 27 -0.60 2.53 5.88
CA THR A 27 -1.86 2.17 6.54
C THR A 27 -2.14 0.67 6.47
N ASP A 28 -2.80 0.19 7.51
CA ASP A 28 -3.14 -1.23 7.67
C ASP A 28 -4.53 -1.60 7.10
N TYR A 29 -5.07 -0.79 6.18
CA TYR A 29 -6.45 -0.89 5.68
C TYR A 29 -6.53 -1.27 4.19
N TRP A 30 -5.62 -2.12 3.72
CA TRP A 30 -5.67 -2.61 2.35
C TRP A 30 -6.80 -3.61 2.14
N LEU A 31 -6.93 -4.56 3.06
CA LEU A 31 -7.89 -5.65 2.96
C LEU A 31 -8.59 -5.84 4.29
N TYR A 32 -9.92 -5.92 4.22
CA TYR A 32 -10.77 -6.37 5.31
C TYR A 32 -11.08 -7.85 5.07
N LEU A 33 -10.62 -8.73 5.96
CA LEU A 33 -11.01 -10.14 5.95
C LEU A 33 -11.90 -10.42 7.16
N GLU A 34 -13.04 -11.04 6.89
CA GLU A 34 -13.90 -11.60 7.92
C GLU A 34 -13.99 -13.10 7.66
N GLU A 35 -13.31 -13.90 8.48
CA GLU A 35 -13.30 -15.35 8.38
C GLU A 35 -14.33 -15.93 9.36
N GLY A 36 -15.33 -16.63 8.80
CA GLY A 36 -16.26 -17.47 9.55
C GLY A 36 -15.77 -18.91 9.53
N VAL A 37 -15.18 -19.40 10.63
CA VAL A 37 -14.72 -20.79 10.74
C VAL A 37 -15.91 -21.68 11.12
N ILE A 38 -16.15 -22.76 10.36
CA ILE A 38 -17.11 -23.82 10.71
C ILE A 38 -16.28 -25.04 11.16
N LEU A 39 -16.26 -25.32 12.46
CA LEU A 39 -15.50 -26.46 13.03
C LEU A 39 -16.31 -27.77 12.87
N PRO A 40 -15.77 -28.84 12.25
CA PRO A 40 -16.52 -30.08 12.05
C PRO A 40 -16.36 -31.02 13.25
N LEU A 41 -16.70 -30.58 14.46
CA LEU A 41 -16.97 -31.51 15.58
C LEU A 41 -17.76 -30.83 16.71
N ASN A 42 -19.08 -30.89 16.63
CA ASN A 42 -20.06 -30.92 17.73
C ASN A 42 -19.91 -29.97 18.96
N GLN A 43 -19.33 -28.78 18.85
CA GLN A 43 -19.33 -27.82 19.97
C GLN A 43 -19.24 -26.38 19.49
N SER A 44 -20.29 -25.59 19.76
CA SER A 44 -20.35 -24.12 19.73
C SER A 44 -19.79 -23.41 18.49
N THR A 45 -20.70 -22.93 17.65
CA THR A 45 -20.43 -21.88 16.65
C THR A 45 -20.03 -20.57 17.34
N GLU A 46 -18.74 -20.37 17.64
CA GLU A 46 -18.18 -19.04 17.86
C GLU A 46 -17.50 -18.55 16.58
N MET A 47 -18.32 -18.01 15.68
CA MET A 47 -17.83 -17.18 14.59
C MET A 47 -17.36 -15.83 15.16
N ARG A 48 -16.12 -15.42 14.81
CA ARG A 48 -15.81 -14.17 14.07
C ARG A 48 -14.34 -13.81 14.29
N MET A 49 -13.47 -14.30 13.41
CA MET A 49 -12.17 -13.67 13.24
C MET A 49 -12.31 -12.57 12.19
N SER A 50 -12.22 -11.31 12.62
CA SER A 50 -12.20 -10.14 11.73
C SER A 50 -10.80 -9.56 11.79
N LEU A 51 -10.13 -9.39 10.65
CA LEU A 51 -8.76 -8.91 10.56
C LEU A 51 -8.60 -7.86 9.46
N HIS A 52 -7.81 -6.84 9.75
CA HIS A 52 -7.38 -5.84 8.78
C HIS A 52 -5.94 -6.16 8.38
N SER A 53 -5.67 -6.20 7.08
CA SER A 53 -4.32 -6.35 6.55
C SER A 53 -3.87 -5.05 5.89
N GLY A 54 -2.69 -4.58 6.28
CA GLY A 54 -1.87 -3.64 5.56
C GLY A 54 -0.87 -4.30 4.64
N LEU A 55 0.07 -3.49 4.15
CA LEU A 55 1.22 -3.95 3.37
C LEU A 55 2.26 -4.70 4.23
N TRP A 56 2.41 -4.28 5.49
CA TRP A 56 3.47 -4.73 6.39
C TRP A 56 2.95 -5.37 7.69
N ARG A 57 1.73 -5.03 8.10
CA ARG A 57 1.14 -5.47 9.37
C ARG A 57 -0.27 -5.98 9.15
N VAL A 58 -0.66 -6.96 9.96
CA VAL A 58 -2.03 -7.45 10.07
C VAL A 58 -2.47 -7.24 11.51
N CYS A 59 -3.65 -6.67 11.70
CA CYS A 59 -4.26 -6.44 13.01
C CYS A 59 -5.57 -7.22 13.12
N PHE A 60 -5.73 -7.95 14.23
CA PHE A 60 -6.94 -8.71 14.53
C PHE A 60 -7.94 -7.84 15.32
N LEU A 61 -9.16 -7.68 14.80
CA LEU A 61 -10.26 -6.92 15.41
C LEU A 61 -11.22 -7.81 16.22
N ALA A 62 -11.33 -9.09 15.89
CA ALA A 62 -12.17 -10.07 16.59
C ALA A 62 -11.52 -11.46 16.59
N GLY A 63 -11.73 -12.25 17.66
CA GLY A 63 -11.09 -13.56 17.91
C GLY A 63 -10.41 -13.64 19.30
N GLU A 64 -9.76 -14.78 19.61
CA GLU A 64 -8.97 -14.98 20.86
C GLU A 64 -7.82 -13.95 20.99
N GLU A 65 -7.22 -13.54 19.86
CA GLU A 65 -6.08 -12.63 19.77
C GLU A 65 -6.49 -11.17 19.48
N LYS A 66 -7.63 -10.74 20.05
CA LYS A 66 -8.19 -9.39 19.80
C LYS A 66 -7.20 -8.28 20.20
N GLY A 67 -6.92 -7.36 19.27
CA GLY A 67 -6.09 -6.18 19.51
C GLY A 67 -4.60 -6.41 19.35
N ARG A 68 -4.15 -7.60 18.94
CA ARG A 68 -2.75 -7.83 18.57
C ARG A 68 -2.52 -7.56 17.09
N CYS A 69 -1.47 -6.78 16.82
CA CYS A 69 -0.97 -6.54 15.48
C CYS A 69 0.35 -7.29 15.31
N PHE A 70 0.43 -8.10 14.26
CA PHE A 70 1.64 -8.82 13.89
C PHE A 70 2.22 -8.23 12.61
N THR A 71 3.54 -8.11 12.54
CA THR A 71 4.22 -7.83 11.27
C THR A 71 4.10 -9.07 10.38
N ILE A 72 3.74 -8.89 9.12
CA ILE A 72 3.70 -9.96 8.13
C ILE A 72 5.15 -10.38 7.87
N GLU A 73 5.67 -11.29 8.69
CA GLU A 73 6.79 -12.10 8.22
C GLU A 73 6.24 -12.94 7.08
N TYR A 74 6.85 -12.78 5.90
CA TYR A 74 6.60 -13.58 4.69
C TYR A 74 6.72 -15.11 4.89
N VAL A 75 7.09 -15.52 6.10
CA VAL A 75 7.11 -16.85 6.69
C VAL A 75 6.19 -16.84 7.91
N MET A 76 4.86 -16.83 7.71
CA MET A 76 3.96 -17.25 8.78
C MET A 76 4.28 -18.72 9.10
N PRO A 77 4.44 -19.12 10.37
CA PRO A 77 4.61 -20.52 10.70
C PRO A 77 3.32 -21.24 10.30
N THR A 78 3.48 -22.32 9.54
CA THR A 78 2.45 -23.28 9.09
C THR A 78 1.71 -24.01 10.24
N ASN A 79 1.73 -23.45 11.46
CA ASN A 79 1.19 -24.06 12.67
C ASN A 79 -0.22 -23.58 13.05
N VAL A 80 -0.90 -22.82 12.18
CA VAL A 80 -2.35 -22.67 12.29
C VAL A 80 -2.96 -23.77 11.41
N GLN A 81 -3.17 -24.95 12.01
CA GLN A 81 -3.74 -26.17 11.43
C GLN A 81 -5.19 -26.01 10.86
N ILE A 82 -5.64 -24.79 10.54
CA ILE A 82 -7.01 -24.46 10.13
C ILE A 82 -7.04 -23.58 8.86
N THR A 83 -5.92 -23.36 8.14
CA THR A 83 -5.95 -22.47 6.96
C THR A 83 -6.67 -23.11 5.77
N SER A 84 -7.95 -22.75 5.62
CA SER A 84 -8.76 -22.90 4.41
C SER A 84 -8.02 -22.40 3.15
N GLU A 85 -8.25 -23.03 1.99
CA GLU A 85 -7.67 -22.64 0.69
C GLU A 85 -7.84 -21.15 0.34
N SER A 86 -8.85 -20.50 0.94
CA SER A 86 -9.14 -19.08 0.80
C SER A 86 -8.03 -18.16 1.34
N THR A 87 -7.43 -18.45 2.49
CA THR A 87 -6.45 -17.58 3.15
C THR A 87 -5.12 -17.58 2.38
N VAL A 88 -4.76 -18.70 1.76
CA VAL A 88 -3.55 -18.84 0.91
C VAL A 88 -3.64 -17.97 -0.35
N SER A 89 -4.84 -17.87 -0.93
CA SER A 89 -5.08 -17.07 -2.13
C SER A 89 -4.94 -15.57 -1.85
N VAL A 90 -5.43 -15.12 -0.69
CA VAL A 90 -5.32 -13.72 -0.24
C VAL A 90 -3.85 -13.36 0.05
N LEU A 91 -3.09 -14.23 0.72
CA LEU A 91 -1.67 -14.00 0.99
C LEU A 91 -0.82 -13.93 -0.29
N LYS A 92 -1.14 -14.73 -1.32
CA LYS A 92 -0.51 -14.63 -2.65
C LYS A 92 -0.79 -13.29 -3.32
N MET A 93 -2.04 -12.80 -3.23
CA MET A 93 -2.42 -11.49 -3.75
C MET A 93 -1.61 -10.37 -3.07
N ILE A 94 -1.51 -10.39 -1.74
CA ILE A 94 -0.75 -9.39 -0.97
C ILE A 94 0.74 -9.42 -1.37
N ARG A 95 1.38 -10.60 -1.39
CA ARG A 95 2.80 -10.72 -1.78
C ARG A 95 3.06 -10.21 -3.20
N SER A 96 2.15 -10.48 -4.14
CA SER A 96 2.25 -10.00 -5.53
C SER A 96 2.03 -8.50 -5.65
N SER A 97 1.14 -7.91 -4.84
CA SER A 97 0.81 -6.50 -4.89
C SER A 97 1.81 -5.63 -4.13
N THR A 98 2.49 -6.13 -3.09
CA THR A 98 3.44 -5.35 -2.26
C THR A 98 4.56 -4.61 -3.00
N PRO A 99 5.25 -5.18 -4.02
CA PRO A 99 6.34 -4.47 -4.70
C PRO A 99 5.84 -3.30 -5.55
N PHE A 100 4.61 -3.34 -6.06
CA PHE A 100 4.10 -2.37 -7.02
C PHE A 100 3.93 -0.95 -6.43
N PRO A 101 3.25 -0.75 -5.29
CA PRO A 101 3.17 0.54 -4.59
C PRO A 101 4.52 1.08 -4.14
N LEU A 102 5.47 0.20 -3.78
CA LEU A 102 6.80 0.62 -3.33
C LEU A 102 7.62 1.18 -4.48
N VAL A 103 7.59 0.51 -5.64
CA VAL A 103 8.23 0.98 -6.86
C VAL A 103 7.56 2.26 -7.37
N SER A 104 6.22 2.33 -7.32
CA SER A 104 5.46 3.54 -7.63
C SER A 104 5.86 4.73 -6.73
N LEU A 105 5.91 4.51 -5.41
CA LEU A 105 6.32 5.53 -4.45
C LEU A 105 7.75 6.03 -4.71
N PHE A 106 8.67 5.11 -5.05
CA PHE A 106 10.05 5.46 -5.39
C PHE A 106 10.14 6.31 -6.66
N PHE A 107 9.47 5.92 -7.74
CA PHE A 107 9.47 6.70 -8.98
C PHE A 107 8.78 8.06 -8.82
N MET A 108 7.71 8.12 -8.03
CA MET A 108 7.04 9.38 -7.76
C MET A 108 7.90 10.32 -6.90
N PHE A 109 8.66 9.79 -5.93
CA PHE A 109 9.64 10.58 -5.17
C PHE A 109 10.72 11.15 -6.07
N ILE A 110 11.29 10.35 -6.98
CA ILE A 110 12.26 10.82 -7.98
C ILE A 110 11.65 11.91 -8.87
N GLY A 111 10.43 11.70 -9.37
CA GLY A 111 9.70 12.68 -10.17
C GLY A 111 9.50 14.01 -9.44
N PHE A 112 9.16 13.96 -8.14
CA PHE A 112 9.03 15.14 -7.30
C PHE A 112 10.37 15.88 -7.12
N VAL A 113 11.46 15.18 -6.81
CA VAL A 113 12.79 15.80 -6.68
C VAL A 113 13.21 16.48 -7.98
N LEU A 114 13.05 15.80 -9.12
CA LEU A 114 13.38 16.36 -10.43
C LEU A 114 12.54 17.59 -10.78
N SER A 115 11.24 17.57 -10.43
CA SER A 115 10.33 18.71 -10.61
C SER A 115 10.77 19.93 -9.78
N ASN A 116 11.16 19.72 -8.51
CA ASN A 116 11.67 20.79 -7.65
C ASN A 116 13.00 21.37 -8.16
N ILE A 117 13.93 20.52 -8.60
CA ILE A 117 15.20 20.98 -9.21
C ILE A 117 14.92 21.79 -10.49
N GLY A 118 13.98 21.34 -11.31
CA GLY A 118 13.52 22.06 -12.50
C GLY A 118 12.91 23.43 -12.18
N HIS A 119 12.22 23.56 -11.05
CA HIS A 119 11.66 24.83 -10.58
C HIS A 119 12.76 25.83 -10.13
N ILE A 120 13.79 25.36 -9.42
CA ILE A 120 14.91 26.21 -8.96
C ILE A 120 15.84 26.61 -10.12
N ARG A 121 16.01 25.75 -11.13
CA ARG A 121 16.87 25.98 -12.29
C ARG A 121 16.10 25.88 -13.62
N PRO A 122 15.25 26.88 -13.95
CA PRO A 122 14.37 26.85 -15.13
C PRO A 122 15.10 26.85 -16.49
N HIS A 123 16.43 27.00 -16.52
CA HIS A 123 17.24 26.98 -17.74
C HIS A 123 17.35 25.56 -18.35
N ARG A 124 17.01 24.50 -17.62
CA ARG A 124 17.07 23.11 -18.09
C ARG A 124 15.66 22.52 -18.20
N THR A 125 14.92 22.90 -19.24
CA THR A 125 13.56 22.40 -19.54
C THR A 125 13.46 20.87 -19.67
N ILE A 126 14.59 20.21 -19.94
CA ILE A 126 14.70 18.75 -20.01
C ILE A 126 14.31 18.09 -18.68
N LEU A 127 14.63 18.70 -17.53
CA LEU A 127 14.31 18.14 -16.21
C LEU A 127 12.79 18.04 -15.97
N ALA A 128 12.02 19.03 -16.44
CA ALA A 128 10.56 19.04 -16.32
C ALA A 128 9.92 17.94 -17.19
N PHE A 129 10.49 17.65 -18.35
CA PHE A 129 10.05 16.56 -19.21
C PHE A 129 10.33 15.20 -18.56
N VAL A 130 11.54 15.00 -18.04
CA VAL A 130 11.93 13.77 -17.36
C VAL A 130 11.09 13.53 -16.10
N SER A 131 10.81 14.56 -15.29
CA SER A 131 9.91 14.42 -14.14
C SER A 131 8.50 13.99 -14.55
N GLY A 132 8.00 14.50 -15.68
CA GLY A 132 6.71 14.09 -16.23
C GLY A 132 6.65 12.60 -16.57
N ILE A 133 7.71 12.07 -17.20
CA ILE A 133 7.81 10.63 -17.51
C ILE A 133 7.77 9.80 -16.22
N PHE A 134 8.54 10.17 -15.20
CA PHE A 134 8.53 9.46 -13.92
C PHE A 134 7.16 9.50 -13.23
N PHE A 135 6.42 10.60 -13.32
CA PHE A 135 5.06 10.65 -12.80
C PHE A 135 4.11 9.73 -13.55
N ILE A 136 4.20 9.65 -14.88
CA ILE A 136 3.38 8.70 -15.66
C ILE A 136 3.76 7.25 -15.34
N LEU A 137 5.05 6.93 -15.31
CA LEU A 137 5.53 5.59 -14.97
C LEU A 137 5.17 5.17 -13.54
N SER A 138 5.08 6.12 -12.60
CA SER A 138 4.64 5.81 -11.23
C SER A 138 3.17 5.42 -11.14
N GLY A 139 2.35 5.80 -12.12
CA GLY A 139 0.92 5.48 -12.16
C GLY A 139 0.56 4.30 -13.05
N LEU A 140 1.55 3.67 -13.70
CA LEU A 140 1.39 2.49 -14.55
C LEU A 140 1.62 1.21 -13.74
#